data_AF-A0A1I0F2B4-F1
#
_entry.id   AF-A0A1I0F2B4-F1
#
_cell.length_a   1.000
_cell.length_b   1.000
_cell.length_c   1.000
_cell.angle_alpha   90.00
_cell.angle_beta   90.00
_cell.angle_gamma   90.00
#
_symmetry.space_group_name_H-M   'P 1'
#
loop_
_entity.id
_entity.type
_entity.pdbx_description
1 polymer ?
#
loop_
_entity_poly.entity_id
_entity_poly.type
_entity_poly.pdbx_seq_one_letter_code
_entity_poly.pdbx_strand_id
1 'polypeptide(L)' 'MYLSRTQACGRLNISPPTLLKHIRAGEIEAIKLGDARNSPVKVLITSIEAYEARQRMCRTGAAA' A
#
# COMPACT_ATOMS: atom_id res chain seq x y z
N MET A 1 11.09 -3.61 -7.48
CA MET A 1 10.63 -2.47 -8.31
C MET A 1 9.67 -1.63 -7.48
N TYR A 2 9.73 -0.30 -7.58
CA TYR A 2 9.01 0.62 -6.69
C TYR A 2 8.00 1.49 -7.45
N LEU A 3 6.86 1.76 -6.83
CA LEU A 3 5.85 2.71 -7.31
C LEU A 3 5.87 3.99 -6.51
N SER A 4 5.51 5.10 -7.16
CA SER A 4 5.20 6.33 -6.45
C SER A 4 3.91 6.17 -5.62
N ARG A 5 3.72 7.05 -4.64
CA ARG A 5 2.47 7.12 -3.87
C ARG A 5 1.22 7.19 -4.77
N THR A 6 1.25 8.02 -5.83
CA THR A 6 0.10 8.18 -6.74
C THR A 6 -0.19 6.92 -7.53
N GLN A 7 0.85 6.23 -8.02
CA GLN A 7 0.70 4.95 -8.71
C GLN A 7 0.16 3.85 -7.79
N ALA A 8 0.68 3.76 -6.56
CA ALA A 8 0.20 2.81 -5.55
C ALA A 8 -1.26 3.05 -5.18
N CYS A 9 -1.67 4.32 -5.00
CA CYS A 9 -3.07 4.69 -4.75
C CYS A 9 -3.97 4.29 -5.93
N GLY A 10 -3.53 4.59 -7.16
CA GLY A 10 -4.29 4.24 -8.36
C GLY A 10 -4.46 2.73 -8.54
N ARG A 11 -3.44 1.95 -8.20
CA ARG A 11 -3.49 0.48 -8.30
C ARG A 11 -4.42 -0.15 -7.27
N LEU A 12 -4.39 0.34 -6.04
CA LEU A 12 -5.25 -0.16 -4.96
C LEU A 12 -6.64 0.49 -4.94
N ASN A 13 -6.87 1.51 -5.77
CA ASN A 13 -8.07 2.35 -5.77
C ASN A 13 -8.42 2.87 -4.36
N ILE A 14 -7.40 3.36 -3.65
CA ILE A 14 -7.53 3.93 -2.30
C ILE A 14 -6.99 5.36 -2.24
N SER A 15 -7.42 6.11 -1.25
CA SER A 15 -6.94 7.46 -1.02
C SER A 15 -5.51 7.47 -0.43
N PRO A 16 -4.72 8.54 -0.66
CA PRO A 16 -3.40 8.70 -0.06
C PRO A 16 -3.33 8.54 1.46
N PRO A 17 -4.26 9.08 2.28
CA PRO A 17 -4.22 8.86 3.72
C PRO A 17 -4.47 7.39 4.10
N THR A 18 -5.32 6.68 3.37
CA THR A 18 -5.56 5.24 3.58
C THR A 18 -4.31 4.43 3.25
N LEU A 19 -3.64 4.70 2.13
CA LEU A 19 -2.38 4.05 1.79
C LEU A 19 -1.32 4.25 2.89
N LEU A 20 -1.17 5.48 3.39
CA LEU A 20 -0.24 5.78 4.48
C LEU A 20 -0.60 5.07 5.79
N LYS A 21 -1.89 4.87 6.07
CA LYS A 21 -2.36 4.10 7.22
C LYS A 21 -1.90 2.64 7.11
N HIS A 22 -2.06 2.00 5.96
CA HIS A 22 -1.62 0.62 5.72
C HIS A 22 -0.10 0.47 5.79
N ILE A 23 0.64 1.46 5.27
CA ILE A 23 2.10 1.49 5.40
C ILE A 23 2.53 1.59 6.88
N ARG A 24 1.88 2.47 7.66
CA ARG A 24 2.16 2.60 9.10
C ARG A 24 1.78 1.37 9.91
N ALA A 25 0.76 0.64 9.46
CA ALA A 25 0.35 -0.63 10.06
C ALA A 25 1.31 -1.80 9.70
N GLY A 26 2.27 -1.58 8.79
CA GLY A 26 3.19 -2.63 8.32
C GLY A 26 2.57 -3.59 7.31
N GLU A 27 1.37 -3.29 6.82
CA GLU A 27 0.68 -4.14 5.84
C GLU A 27 1.24 -3.95 4.41
N ILE A 28 1.79 -2.77 4.14
CA ILE A 28 2.39 -2.41 2.85
C ILE A 28 3.79 -1.85 3.10
N GLU A 29 4.79 -2.48 2.51
CA GLU A 29 6.18 -2.04 2.61
C GLU A 29 6.44 -0.85 1.69
N ALA A 30 7.07 0.18 2.25
CA ALA A 30 7.46 1.37 1.51
C ALA A 30 8.73 1.99 2.08
N ILE A 31 9.48 2.65 1.22
CA ILE A 31 10.69 3.40 1.55
C ILE A 31 10.37 4.89 1.52
N LYS A 32 10.73 5.57 2.59
CA LYS A 32 10.65 7.03 2.68
C LYS A 32 11.98 7.61 2.16
N LEU A 33 11.91 8.55 1.21
CA LEU A 33 13.08 9.16 0.57
C LEU A 33 13.60 10.40 1.32
N GLY A 34 13.42 10.45 2.64
CA GLY A 34 13.92 11.51 3.49
C GLY A 34 13.23 11.58 4.85
N ASP A 35 13.81 12.33 5.77
CA ASP A 35 13.35 12.40 7.16
C ASP A 35 12.16 13.34 7.37
N ALA A 36 11.95 14.31 6.48
CA ALA A 36 10.87 15.28 6.60
C ALA A 36 9.48 14.63 6.60
N ARG A 37 8.51 15.26 7.28
CA ARG A 37 7.13 14.74 7.40
C ARG A 37 6.43 14.53 6.05
N ASN A 38 6.82 15.32 5.04
CA ASN A 38 6.27 15.28 3.69
C ASN A 38 7.21 14.64 2.66
N SER A 39 8.25 13.92 3.09
CA SER A 39 9.16 13.28 2.14
C SER A 39 8.43 12.28 1.25
N PRO A 40 8.83 12.16 -0.02
CA PRO A 40 8.21 11.24 -0.94
C PRO A 40 8.39 9.79 -0.46
N VAL A 41 7.36 8.98 -0.71
CA VAL A 41 7.33 7.57 -0.34
C VAL A 41 7.27 6.73 -1.61
N LYS A 42 8.13 5.71 -1.67
CA LYS A 42 8.19 4.71 -2.73
C LYS A 42 7.70 3.38 -2.19
N VAL A 43 6.63 2.85 -2.77
CA VAL A 43 5.98 1.61 -2.31
C VAL A 43 6.53 0.43 -3.09
N LEU A 44 6.80 -0.67 -2.42
CA LEU A 44 7.29 -1.89 -3.07
C LEU A 44 6.15 -2.60 -3.81
N ILE A 45 6.35 -2.92 -5.10
CA ILE A 45 5.32 -3.55 -5.94
C ILE A 45 4.86 -4.89 -5.38
N THR A 46 5.80 -5.75 -4.98
CA THR A 46 5.50 -7.09 -4.44
C THR A 46 4.66 -7.01 -3.16
N SER A 47 4.84 -5.95 -2.37
CA SER A 47 4.05 -5.72 -1.16
C SER A 47 2.61 -5.31 -1.49
N ILE A 48 2.42 -4.49 -2.54
CA ILE A 48 1.08 -4.17 -3.07
C ILE A 48 0.37 -5.43 -3.56
N GLU A 49 1.05 -6.28 -4.33
CA GLU A 49 0.48 -7.53 -4.84
C GLU A 49 0.09 -8.49 -3.70
N ALA A 50 0.95 -8.60 -2.68
CA ALA A 50 0.65 -9.38 -1.48
C ALA A 50 -0.55 -8.80 -0.71
N TYR A 51 -0.67 -7.48 -0.62
CA TYR A 51 -1.82 -6.82 -0.02
C TYR A 51 -3.11 -7.09 -0.80
N GLU A 52 -3.09 -6.97 -2.13
CA GLU A 52 -4.24 -7.30 -2.99
C GLU A 52 -4.66 -8.76 -2.85
N ALA A 53 -3.71 -9.69 -2.78
CA ALA A 53 -3.98 -11.11 -2.57
C ALA A 53 -4.70 -11.36 -1.24
N ARG A 54 -4.23 -10.74 -0.14
CA ARG A 54 -4.89 -10.82 1.17
C ARG A 54 -6.32 -10.26 1.14
N GLN A 55 -6.52 -9.11 0.51
CA GLN A 55 -7.85 -8.50 0.37
C GLN A 55 -8.83 -9.38 -0.41
N ARG A 56 -8.37 -10.05 -1.47
CA ARG A 56 -9.19 -11.02 -2.21
C ARG A 56 -9.59 -12.21 -1.34
N MET A 57 -8.64 -12.79 -0.58
CA MET A 57 -8.93 -13.92 0.32
C MET A 57 -9.94 -13.56 1.41
N CYS A 58 -9.78 -12.39 2.06
CA CYS A 58 -10.73 -11.94 3.08
C CYS A 58 -12.14 -11.69 2.51
N ARG A 59 -12.25 -11.20 1.28
CA ARG A 59 -13.55 -10.97 0.63
C ARG A 59 -14.25 -12.27 0.25
N THR A 60 -13.51 -13.31 -0.11
CA THR A 60 -14.06 -14.64 -0.42
C THR A 60 -14.40 -15.44 0.84
N GLY A 61 -13.73 -15.18 1.97
CA GLY A 61 -14.02 -15.84 3.26
C GLY A 61 -15.24 -15.33 4.03
N ALA A 62 -15.91 -14.27 3.55
CA ALA A 62 -17.13 -13.71 4.17
C ALA A 62 -18.44 -14.35 3.67
N ALA A 63 -18.34 -15.43 2.89
CA ALA A 63 -19.47 -16.22 2.44
C ALA A 63 -19.29 -17.69 2.87
N ALA A 64 -19.47 -17.96 4.17
CA ALA A 64 -19.63 -19.30 4.73
C ALA A 64 -20.58 -19.23 5.93
#